data_AF-A0A484L527-F1
#
_entry.id   AF-A0A484L527-F1
#
_cell.length_a   1.000
_cell.length_b   1.000
_cell.length_c   1.000
_cell.angle_alpha   90.00
_cell.angle_beta   90.00
_cell.angle_gamma   90.00
#
_symmetry.space_group_name_H-M   'P 1'
#
loop_
_entity.id
_entity.type
_entity.pdbx_description
1 polymer ?
#
loop_
_entity_poly.entity_id
_entity_poly.type
_entity_poly.pdbx_seq_one_letter_code
_entity_poly.pdbx_strand_id
1 'polypeptide(L)'
;MTTDAVTYSKEATTGENGFYTIDVEGEFGDDICDVTALKSSREDCKDTRGRVDKSQIVISNNAGMHNTVRYANPLFFTTEKASPQCAQVLKEMDYVPIDKIM
;
A
#
# COMPACT_ATOMS: atom_id res chain seq x y z
N MET A 1 -0.44 18.40 -20.20
CA MET A 1 0.12 19.03 -18.99
C MET A 1 -0.62 18.38 -17.83
N THR A 2 0.02 17.49 -17.09
CA THR A 2 -0.56 16.95 -15.85
C THR A 2 -0.35 18.01 -14.78
N THR A 3 -1.43 18.53 -14.21
CA THR A 3 -1.32 19.39 -13.03
C THR A 3 -1.18 18.48 -11.82
N ASP A 4 -0.20 18.71 -10.94
CA ASP A 4 -0.04 17.96 -9.67
C ASP A 4 -1.16 18.29 -8.64
N ALA A 5 -2.30 18.79 -9.11
CA ALA A 5 -3.43 19.18 -8.27
C ALA A 5 -4.24 17.94 -7.90
N VAL A 6 -4.50 17.76 -6.60
CA VAL A 6 -5.40 16.72 -6.11
C VAL A 6 -6.84 17.07 -6.50
N THR A 7 -7.46 16.24 -7.33
CA THR A 7 -8.84 16.39 -7.81
C THR A 7 -9.87 15.76 -6.86
N TYR A 8 -9.47 14.72 -6.13
CA TYR A 8 -10.30 13.99 -5.18
C TYR A 8 -9.44 13.35 -4.07
N SER A 9 -9.93 13.35 -2.83
CA SER A 9 -9.31 12.62 -1.72
C SER A 9 -10.37 12.07 -0.77
N LYS A 10 -10.12 10.87 -0.24
CA LYS A 10 -10.94 10.25 0.79
C LYS A 10 -10.07 9.34 1.65
N GLU A 11 -10.27 9.41 2.96
CA GLU A 11 -9.55 8.60 3.94
C GLU A 11 -10.42 7.45 4.45
N ALA A 12 -9.77 6.35 4.85
CA ALA A 12 -10.42 5.25 5.56
C ALA A 12 -9.47 4.71 6.63
N THR A 13 -10.05 4.04 7.63
CA THR A 13 -9.30 3.33 8.67
C THR A 13 -9.43 1.83 8.42
N THR A 14 -8.34 1.10 8.64
CA THR A 14 -8.35 -0.36 8.57
C THR A 14 -9.19 -0.98 9.69
N GLY A 15 -9.88 -2.08 9.38
CA GLY A 15 -10.53 -2.92 10.39
C GLY A 15 -9.52 -3.77 11.17
N GLU A 16 -10.02 -4.58 12.10
CA GLU A 16 -9.19 -5.45 12.97
C GLU A 16 -8.32 -6.44 12.19
N ASN A 17 -8.74 -6.83 10.99
CA ASN A 17 -8.02 -7.74 10.10
C ASN A 17 -7.03 -7.01 9.16
N GLY A 18 -6.88 -5.69 9.28
CA GLY A 18 -5.99 -4.88 8.45
C GLY A 18 -6.54 -4.50 7.07
N PHE A 19 -7.77 -4.91 6.73
CA PHE A 19 -8.42 -4.53 5.47
C PHE A 19 -9.13 -3.18 5.60
N TYR A 20 -9.25 -2.46 4.49
CA TYR A 20 -9.99 -1.21 4.39
C TYR A 20 -10.90 -1.22 3.16
N THR A 21 -11.90 -0.35 3.15
CA THR A 21 -12.75 -0.10 1.99
C THR A 21 -12.94 1.41 1.88
N ILE A 22 -12.75 1.94 0.67
CA ILE A 22 -12.95 3.34 0.35
C ILE A 22 -14.01 3.40 -0.74
N ASP A 23 -15.20 3.86 -0.41
CA ASP A 23 -16.25 4.08 -1.42
C ASP A 23 -15.91 5.35 -2.21
N VAL A 24 -15.74 5.22 -3.51
CA VAL A 24 -15.42 6.34 -4.40
C VAL A 24 -16.60 6.61 -5.31
N GLU A 25 -17.08 7.86 -5.31
CA GLU A 25 -18.12 8.33 -6.21
C GLU A 25 -17.47 9.15 -7.34
N GLY A 26 -17.58 8.68 -8.57
CA GLY A 26 -17.08 9.39 -9.74
C GLY A 26 -16.32 8.50 -10.73
N GLU A 27 -15.85 9.13 -11.79
CA GLU A 27 -15.01 8.55 -12.85
C GLU A 27 -13.71 9.35 -12.91
N PHE A 28 -12.57 8.68 -12.76
CA PHE A 28 -11.25 9.30 -12.65
C PHE A 28 -10.27 8.68 -13.66
N GLY A 29 -10.77 8.29 -14.85
CA GLY A 29 -9.99 7.56 -15.84
C GLY A 29 -8.80 8.35 -16.42
N ASP A 30 -8.85 9.68 -16.37
CA ASP A 30 -7.78 10.58 -16.81
C ASP A 30 -6.83 10.99 -15.67
N ASP A 31 -7.15 10.63 -14.43
CA ASP A 31 -6.37 10.99 -13.24
C ASP A 31 -5.44 9.85 -12.81
N ILE A 32 -4.40 10.21 -12.05
CA ILE A 32 -3.59 9.23 -11.32
C ILE A 32 -4.18 9.07 -9.92
N CYS A 33 -4.78 7.91 -9.65
CA CYS A 33 -5.28 7.56 -8.32
C CYS A 33 -4.26 6.70 -7.58
N ASP A 34 -3.73 7.21 -6.46
CA ASP A 34 -2.87 6.48 -5.55
C ASP A 34 -3.59 6.28 -4.20
N VAL A 35 -3.54 5.06 -3.65
CA VAL A 35 -3.90 4.80 -2.26
C VAL A 35 -2.63 4.88 -1.42
N THR A 36 -2.65 5.68 -0.35
CA THR A 36 -1.48 5.90 0.50
C THR A 36 -1.71 5.52 1.96
N ALA A 37 -0.66 5.04 2.63
CA ALA A 37 -0.67 4.76 4.05
C ALA A 37 -0.38 6.06 4.83
N LEU A 38 -1.39 6.61 5.50
CA LEU A 38 -1.28 7.90 6.18
C LEU A 38 -0.72 7.81 7.60
N LYS A 39 -1.25 6.88 8.40
CA LYS A 39 -0.89 6.75 9.82
C LYS A 39 -1.08 5.32 10.32
N SER A 40 -0.18 4.92 11.22
CA SER A 40 -0.31 3.68 12.00
C SER A 40 -0.92 3.96 13.38
N SER A 41 -1.75 3.03 13.87
CA SER A 41 -2.20 3.00 15.27
C SER A 41 -1.13 2.44 16.22
N ARG A 42 -0.08 1.82 15.68
CA ARG A 42 1.03 1.22 16.43
C ARG A 42 2.22 2.14 16.48
N GLU A 43 2.62 2.54 17.69
CA GLU A 43 3.75 3.44 17.90
C GLU A 43 5.10 2.81 17.51
N ASP A 44 5.22 1.49 17.64
CA ASP A 44 6.41 0.72 17.30
C ASP A 44 6.51 0.40 15.79
N CYS A 45 5.50 0.73 15.00
CA CYS A 45 5.38 0.37 13.58
C CYS A 45 4.67 1.47 12.80
N LYS A 46 5.33 2.63 12.62
CA LYS A 46 4.74 3.85 12.05
C LYS A 46 5.50 4.50 10.90
N ASP A 47 6.66 3.95 10.52
CA ASP A 47 7.50 4.49 9.46
C ASP A 47 7.33 3.69 8.16
N THR A 48 7.05 4.35 7.04
CA THR A 48 6.94 3.70 5.72
C THR A 48 8.28 3.55 5.01
N ARG A 49 9.34 4.22 5.50
CA ARG A 49 10.68 4.30 4.91
C ARG A 49 10.70 4.67 3.42
N GLY A 50 9.63 5.32 2.94
CA GLY A 50 9.48 5.81 1.56
C GLY A 50 9.52 4.74 0.46
N ARG A 51 9.23 3.46 0.78
CA ARG A 51 9.36 2.35 -0.19
C ARG A 51 8.04 1.67 -0.56
N VAL A 52 7.02 1.72 0.30
CA VAL A 52 5.78 0.92 0.20
C VAL A 52 4.57 1.66 0.78
N ASP A 53 4.59 2.99 0.68
CA ASP A 53 3.52 3.86 1.18
C ASP A 53 2.43 4.14 0.17
N LYS A 54 2.61 3.80 -1.12
CA LYS A 54 1.60 4.03 -2.17
C LYS A 54 1.30 2.80 -3.02
N SER A 55 0.05 2.70 -3.46
CA SER A 55 -0.41 1.76 -4.48
C SER A 55 -1.29 2.48 -5.48
N GLN A 56 -0.89 2.47 -6.75
CA GLN A 56 -1.69 3.04 -7.83
C GLN A 56 -2.87 2.12 -8.17
N ILE A 57 -4.04 2.72 -8.44
CA ILE A 57 -5.25 2.02 -8.89
C ILE A 57 -5.88 2.78 -10.06
N VAL A 58 -6.68 2.07 -10.87
CA VAL A 58 -7.42 2.67 -11.99
C VAL A 58 -8.90 2.76 -11.62
N ILE A 59 -9.41 3.98 -11.46
CA ILE A 59 -10.83 4.23 -11.22
C ILE A 59 -11.46 4.70 -12.53
N SER A 60 -11.79 3.71 -13.37
CA SER A 60 -12.50 3.95 -14.61
C SER A 60 -13.53 2.86 -14.92
N ASN A 61 -14.67 3.29 -15.45
CA ASN A 61 -15.73 2.48 -16.04
C ASN A 61 -15.37 1.96 -17.44
N ASN A 62 -14.35 2.53 -18.11
CA ASN A 62 -13.90 2.11 -19.43
C ASN A 62 -12.59 1.28 -19.39
N ALA A 63 -12.33 0.61 -18.27
CA ALA A 63 -11.10 -0.17 -18.06
C ALA A 63 -11.22 -1.65 -18.48
N GLY A 64 -12.28 -2.04 -19.20
CA GLY A 64 -12.53 -3.43 -19.60
C GLY A 64 -12.79 -4.41 -18.43
N MET A 65 -13.06 -3.88 -17.22
CA MET A 65 -13.34 -4.65 -16.01
C MET A 65 -14.84 -4.70 -15.74
N HIS A 66 -15.37 -5.88 -15.46
CA HIS A 66 -16.80 -6.10 -15.19
C HIS A 66 -17.23 -5.71 -13.77
N ASN A 67 -16.28 -5.59 -12.85
CA ASN A 67 -16.53 -5.23 -11.45
C ASN A 67 -16.13 -3.77 -11.18
N THR A 68 -16.69 -3.20 -10.13
CA THR A 68 -16.40 -1.83 -9.66
C THR A 68 -15.37 -1.80 -8.52
N VAL A 69 -14.92 -2.97 -8.06
CA VAL A 69 -13.94 -3.09 -6.98
C VAL A 69 -12.52 -3.06 -7.55
N ARG A 70 -11.65 -2.27 -6.93
CA ARG A 70 -10.22 -2.21 -7.25
C ARG A 70 -9.43 -2.61 -6.01
N TYR A 71 -8.52 -3.56 -6.19
CA TYR A 71 -7.64 -4.02 -5.11
C TYR A 71 -6.31 -3.28 -5.23
N ALA A 72 -5.99 -2.48 -4.23
CA ALA A 72 -4.66 -1.92 -4.06
C ALA A 72 -3.70 -2.98 -3.52
N ASN A 73 -2.42 -2.87 -3.87
CA ASN A 73 -1.38 -3.65 -3.21
C ASN A 73 -1.36 -3.33 -1.71
N PRO A 74 -1.05 -4.31 -0.85
CA PRO A 74 -0.87 -4.06 0.57
C PRO A 74 0.15 -2.95 0.82
N LEU A 75 -0.18 -2.05 1.73
CA LEU A 75 0.67 -0.94 2.19
C LEU A 75 1.16 -1.24 3.59
N PHE A 76 2.40 -0.86 3.89
CA PHE A 76 3.04 -1.27 5.13
C PHE A 76 3.74 -0.13 5.84
N PHE A 77 3.60 -0.14 7.16
CA PHE A 77 4.54 0.50 8.06
C PHE A 77 5.57 -0.52 8.51
N THR A 78 6.70 -0.01 8.98
CA THR A 78 7.84 -0.80 9.37
C THR A 78 8.23 -0.48 10.80
N THR A 79 8.73 -1.50 11.50
CA THR A 79 9.30 -1.36 12.84
C THR A 79 10.73 -0.85 12.76
N GLU A 80 11.21 -0.20 13.82
CA GLU A 80 12.60 0.26 13.88
C GLU A 80 13.61 -0.90 13.77
N LYS A 81 13.31 -2.01 14.46
CA LYS A 81 14.14 -3.22 14.48
C LYS A 81 13.48 -4.34 13.70
N ALA A 82 14.28 -5.09 12.94
CA ALA A 82 13.82 -6.29 12.26
C ALA A 82 13.39 -7.36 13.28
N SER A 83 12.37 -8.16 12.94
CA SER A 83 12.00 -9.32 13.74
C SER A 83 13.16 -10.33 13.74
N PRO A 84 13.47 -11.00 14.86
CA PRO A 84 14.47 -12.06 14.90
C PRO A 84 14.22 -13.19 13.88
N GLN A 85 12.98 -13.35 13.43
CA GLN A 85 12.57 -14.38 12.47
C GLN A 85 12.82 -13.98 11.00
N CYS A 86 13.10 -12.72 10.70
CA CYS A 86 13.26 -12.25 9.31
C CYS A 86 14.35 -13.03 8.56
N ALA A 87 15.48 -13.35 9.22
CA ALA A 87 16.57 -14.11 8.60
C ALA A 87 16.14 -15.52 8.18
N GLN A 88 15.31 -16.18 9.01
CA GLN A 88 14.78 -17.50 8.70
C GLN A 88 13.82 -17.45 7.50
N VAL A 89 12.88 -16.51 7.48
CA VAL A 89 11.92 -16.36 6.38
C VAL A 89 12.64 -16.07 5.06
N LEU A 90 13.63 -15.19 5.06
CA LEU A 90 14.41 -14.91 3.85
C LEU A 90 15.16 -16.14 3.34
N LYS A 91 15.66 -16.99 4.24
CA LYS A 91 16.29 -18.26 3.87
C LYS A 91 15.28 -19.24 3.28
N GLU A 92 14.09 -19.36 3.85
CA GLU A 92 13.01 -20.23 3.34
C GLU A 92 12.50 -19.79 1.96
N MET A 93 12.62 -18.50 1.65
CA MET A 93 12.27 -17.95 0.34
C MET A 93 13.44 -17.99 -0.67
N ASP A 94 14.59 -18.58 -0.31
CA ASP A 94 15.83 -18.60 -1.12
C ASP A 94 16.35 -17.20 -1.52
N TYR A 95 16.06 -16.16 -0.73
CA TYR A 95 16.47 -14.79 -1.02
C TYR A 95 17.90 -14.44 -0.59
N VAL A 96 18.71 -15.40 -0.10
CA VAL A 96 20.05 -15.10 0.44
C VAL A 96 21.14 -16.07 -0.04
N PRO A 97 22.33 -15.57 -0.44
CA PRO A 97 23.60 -16.20 -0.08
C PRO A 97 23.90 -15.92 1.41
N ILE A 98 24.00 -16.98 2.22
CA ILE A 98 24.08 -16.97 3.70
C ILE A 98 25.23 -16.09 4.27
N ASP A 99 26.18 -15.71 3.43
CA ASP A 99 27.47 -15.06 3.72
C ASP A 99 27.43 -13.53 3.94
N LYS A 100 26.28 -12.85 3.82
CA LYS A 100 26.17 -11.38 4.03
C LYS A 100 25.34 -10.93 5.24
N ILE A 101 24.90 -11.86 6.09
CA ILE A 101 24.03 -11.57 7.25
C ILE A 101 24.80 -11.61 8.59
N MET A 102 26.10 -11.98 8.58
CA MET A 102 26.99 -11.85 9.76
C MET A 102 27.84 -10.59 9.69
#